data_AF-A0A934B016-F1
#
_entry.id   AF-A0A934B016-F1
#
_cell.length_a   1.000
_cell.length_b   1.000
_cell.length_c   1.000
_cell.angle_alpha   90.00
_cell.angle_beta   90.00
_cell.angle_gamma   90.00
#
_symmetry.space_group_name_H-M   'P 1'
#
loop_
_entity.id
_entity.type
_entity.pdbx_description
1 polymer ?
#
loop_
_entity_poly.entity_id
_entity_poly.type
_entity_poly.pdbx_seq_one_letter_code
_entity_poly.pdbx_strand_id
1 'polypeptide(L)'
;MADDAFASVKLVSQTLIAFAMQMYYEDTATATTATKELFTNLATEGTGSGGIRFDLADVGATLTATKGYNLYFHNYLANTFTASDRDRIESLLPGLRDWYVQAGAGGMNATDTHNRGAFMLGGSGADTMTGGSQRDLLVGNADRDTLNGLGGNDVLLGGTDNDTLDGGVGFDTLVGGAGNDILEGGTDNDVLDGGLDNDILRGGAGLDTYIIRAIDGADTIEDSDGRGVVEFDGQVLVGALRRETDSANTFQSADGTITFTKQGNNLVVTGSGPLTITDYQSGRFGIRLFEVDTITYDNGLPARTQFFRINPDQSTSPIFTALGDVYRSDGLSNDVIHALAGEDVVIGHQGNDTIYGEEGSDDLSGGDGNDQLFGGIEGDRLYGSGEFADAQGGDDVLDGGEGNDVLFGQGGADHLVGGAGHDYLEGDDVQLQVGQVWTGSYDDFLDGGEGDDTLIGNVGEDVLLGGAGRDYLQGDNGDDEGHGFSANDYLDGGDDADELRGGAGSDVLIGGKGSDTLIGDTPSAVGGDPADGGADSLDGGEGDDLLYGGVGDDVLAGGTNNDQLYGQDGHDALYGGEGNDTLSGDLRISAQTGAYDTTEHRGAGGNDVLDGGAGGGSGR
;
A
#
# COMPACT_ATOMS: atom_id res chain seq x y z
N MET A 1 13.78 -63.55 18.48
CA MET A 1 15.03 -63.04 17.88
C MET A 1 14.61 -62.02 16.82
N ALA A 2 13.96 -60.90 17.16
CA ALA A 2 13.98 -60.07 18.38
C ALA A 2 15.36 -59.45 18.65
N ASP A 3 15.39 -58.12 18.53
CA ASP A 3 16.14 -57.14 19.33
C ASP A 3 17.67 -57.28 19.43
N ASP A 4 18.35 -57.24 18.26
CA ASP A 4 19.82 -57.07 18.17
C ASP A 4 20.24 -55.89 17.26
N ALA A 5 19.30 -55.02 16.88
CA ALA A 5 19.54 -53.86 16.00
C ALA A 5 19.03 -52.50 16.56
N PHE A 6 18.60 -52.45 17.84
CA PHE A 6 18.48 -51.19 18.59
C PHE A 6 19.84 -50.48 18.81
N ALA A 7 20.95 -51.10 18.38
CA ALA A 7 22.33 -50.67 18.57
C ALA A 7 22.77 -49.44 17.74
N SER A 8 21.88 -48.83 16.97
CA SER A 8 22.08 -47.48 16.39
C SER A 8 20.90 -46.52 16.60
N VAL A 9 19.75 -46.99 17.12
CA VAL A 9 18.57 -46.18 17.54
C VAL A 9 18.88 -45.32 18.80
N LYS A 10 20.16 -45.31 19.14
CA LYS A 10 20.85 -45.07 20.39
C LYS A 10 22.32 -45.17 20.01
N LEU A 11 22.91 -44.08 19.53
CA LEU A 11 24.36 -43.96 19.35
C LEU A 11 24.93 -42.65 19.97
N VAL A 12 24.60 -42.19 21.18
CA VAL A 12 23.61 -42.60 22.22
C VAL A 12 23.27 -41.34 23.03
N SER A 13 22.20 -40.60 22.67
CA SER A 13 21.95 -39.21 23.15
C SER A 13 23.22 -38.33 23.11
N GLN A 14 24.05 -38.61 22.10
CA GLN A 14 25.38 -38.10 21.78
C GLN A 14 25.46 -38.18 20.25
N THR A 15 26.00 -37.22 19.51
CA THR A 15 26.64 -35.97 19.94
C THR A 15 25.68 -34.92 20.52
N LEU A 16 24.40 -35.25 20.74
CA LEU A 16 23.30 -34.33 21.08
C LEU A 16 23.62 -33.33 22.21
N ILE A 17 24.03 -33.77 23.40
CA ILE A 17 24.49 -32.88 24.49
C ILE A 17 26.03 -32.75 24.53
N ALA A 18 26.73 -33.22 23.49
CA ALA A 18 28.20 -33.34 23.46
C ALA A 18 28.90 -32.24 22.62
N PHE A 19 28.22 -31.15 22.32
CA PHE A 19 28.66 -29.91 22.94
C PHE A 19 27.63 -29.45 23.98
N ALA A 20 26.53 -28.78 23.57
CA ALA A 20 25.56 -28.01 24.41
C ALA A 20 26.17 -26.92 25.32
N MET A 21 27.44 -27.10 25.60
CA MET A 21 28.39 -26.44 26.45
C MET A 21 29.76 -26.75 25.84
N GLN A 22 29.95 -26.53 24.52
CA GLN A 22 31.33 -26.44 23.86
C GLN A 22 31.68 -25.00 24.52
N MET A 23 32.18 -25.01 25.77
CA MET A 23 32.81 -23.93 26.53
C MET A 23 32.10 -22.56 26.66
N TYR A 24 30.86 -22.36 26.20
CA TYR A 24 30.34 -21.00 25.92
C TYR A 24 31.34 -20.26 24.97
N TYR A 25 31.97 -21.08 24.12
CA TYR A 25 33.25 -20.94 23.43
C TYR A 25 34.48 -20.49 24.26
N GLU A 26 34.45 -19.36 25.00
CA GLU A 26 35.69 -18.66 25.39
C GLU A 26 35.78 -18.01 26.81
N ASP A 27 35.07 -18.48 27.86
CA ASP A 27 35.31 -17.89 29.21
C ASP A 27 36.77 -18.08 29.69
N THR A 28 37.29 -17.18 30.55
CA THR A 28 38.73 -17.12 30.95
C THR A 28 39.04 -16.95 32.45
N ALA A 29 39.79 -17.91 33.03
CA ALA A 29 40.45 -17.92 34.36
C ALA A 29 39.68 -18.40 35.62
N THR A 30 39.56 -19.73 35.76
CA THR A 30 39.50 -20.55 37.01
C THR A 30 38.15 -20.81 37.73
N ALA A 31 37.79 -22.09 37.86
CA ALA A 31 36.77 -22.63 38.77
C ALA A 31 37.20 -23.98 39.39
N THR A 32 36.54 -24.45 40.46
CA THR A 32 36.90 -25.69 41.20
C THR A 32 35.73 -26.67 41.35
N THR A 33 35.98 -27.84 41.96
CA THR A 33 35.23 -29.12 41.86
C THR A 33 33.77 -29.15 42.36
N ALA A 34 33.08 -28.02 42.46
CA ALA A 34 31.66 -27.95 42.86
C ALA A 34 30.67 -28.12 41.69
N THR A 35 31.08 -27.84 40.44
CA THR A 35 30.26 -27.86 39.22
C THR A 35 29.97 -29.28 38.69
N LYS A 36 29.37 -30.15 39.53
CA LYS A 36 29.10 -31.56 39.21
C LYS A 36 27.77 -32.13 39.69
N GLU A 37 26.68 -31.37 39.51
CA GLU A 37 25.31 -31.92 39.42
C GLU A 37 24.61 -31.49 38.11
N LEU A 38 25.36 -31.50 36.99
CA LEU A 38 24.73 -31.66 35.67
C LEU A 38 23.91 -32.96 35.64
N PHE A 39 22.78 -32.92 34.93
CA PHE A 39 21.80 -34.03 34.81
C PHE A 39 21.06 -34.39 36.10
N THR A 40 20.47 -33.40 36.76
CA THR A 40 19.21 -33.64 37.51
C THR A 40 18.05 -33.61 36.52
N ASN A 41 17.22 -34.66 36.48
CA ASN A 41 15.97 -34.62 35.74
C ASN A 41 15.08 -33.53 36.36
N LEU A 42 14.57 -32.58 35.57
CA LEU A 42 13.52 -31.68 36.02
C LEU A 42 12.25 -32.49 36.32
N ALA A 43 12.01 -32.71 37.61
CA ALA A 43 10.90 -33.51 38.12
C ALA A 43 10.18 -32.83 39.30
N THR A 44 10.46 -31.54 39.52
CA THR A 44 10.04 -30.79 40.72
C THR A 44 9.15 -29.57 40.44
N GLU A 45 9.06 -29.08 39.19
CA GLU A 45 8.20 -27.93 38.83
C GLU A 45 7.19 -28.22 37.70
N GLY A 46 6.76 -29.49 37.56
CA GLY A 46 5.53 -29.84 36.83
C GLY A 46 5.70 -30.64 35.53
N THR A 47 5.51 -31.96 35.62
CA THR A 47 4.94 -32.82 34.55
C THR A 47 5.45 -32.67 33.10
N GLY A 48 6.56 -33.31 32.72
CA GLY A 48 6.84 -33.55 31.29
C GLY A 48 8.21 -34.18 31.02
N SER A 49 8.27 -35.23 30.22
CA SER A 49 9.46 -36.06 30.02
C SER A 49 10.47 -35.55 28.99
N GLY A 50 11.63 -35.06 29.45
CA GLY A 50 12.89 -35.31 28.73
C GLY A 50 13.93 -34.19 28.69
N GLY A 51 13.50 -32.93 28.70
CA GLY A 51 14.35 -31.78 28.38
C GLY A 51 15.51 -31.56 29.36
N ILE A 52 16.57 -30.92 28.84
CA ILE A 52 17.77 -30.54 29.62
C ILE A 52 17.94 -29.02 29.51
N ARG A 53 18.14 -28.35 30.66
CA ARG A 53 18.30 -26.89 30.78
C ARG A 53 19.74 -26.47 31.11
N PHE A 54 20.17 -25.30 30.62
CA PHE A 54 21.42 -24.61 30.99
C PHE A 54 21.20 -23.11 31.22
N ASP A 55 22.00 -22.50 32.12
CA ASP A 55 22.07 -21.04 32.39
C ASP A 55 23.49 -20.53 32.05
N LEU A 56 23.59 -19.38 31.38
CA LEU A 56 24.85 -18.72 31.04
C LEU A 56 25.75 -18.46 32.27
N ALA A 57 25.18 -18.13 33.43
CA ALA A 57 25.90 -17.67 34.61
C ALA A 57 26.68 -18.77 35.36
N ASP A 58 26.38 -20.05 35.12
CA ASP A 58 27.03 -21.19 35.78
C ASP A 58 28.34 -21.65 35.08
N VAL A 59 28.65 -21.13 33.89
CA VAL A 59 29.70 -21.67 33.00
C VAL A 59 31.01 -20.91 33.09
N GLY A 60 31.78 -21.20 34.15
CA GLY A 60 33.09 -20.59 34.45
C GLY A 60 34.31 -21.09 33.65
N ALA A 61 35.50 -20.62 34.07
CA ALA A 61 36.41 -20.00 33.13
C ALA A 61 37.74 -20.74 32.75
N THR A 62 38.24 -20.48 31.52
CA THR A 62 39.42 -21.00 30.74
C THR A 62 39.38 -22.45 30.24
N LEU A 63 39.51 -22.63 28.91
CA LEU A 63 40.38 -23.65 28.29
C LEU A 63 40.51 -23.50 26.75
N THR A 64 41.71 -23.70 26.20
CA THR A 64 41.96 -23.69 24.73
C THR A 64 42.38 -25.06 24.19
N ALA A 65 42.09 -25.28 22.89
CA ALA A 65 42.54 -26.36 22.00
C ALA A 65 41.83 -27.73 22.09
N THR A 66 40.66 -27.86 21.44
CA THR A 66 40.22 -29.11 20.77
C THR A 66 39.38 -28.76 19.54
N LYS A 67 39.76 -29.23 18.35
CA LYS A 67 39.15 -28.87 17.03
C LYS A 67 38.12 -29.90 16.50
N GLY A 68 37.56 -30.74 17.37
CA GLY A 68 36.84 -31.96 16.96
C GLY A 68 35.33 -31.83 16.77
N TYR A 69 34.66 -30.96 17.54
CA TYR A 69 33.21 -31.06 17.78
C TYR A 69 32.39 -29.84 17.34
N ASN A 70 33.02 -28.68 17.10
CA ASN A 70 32.37 -27.51 16.47
C ASN A 70 31.72 -27.91 15.12
N LEU A 71 32.44 -28.75 14.35
CA LEU A 71 31.96 -29.35 13.10
C LEU A 71 30.66 -30.16 13.28
N TYR A 72 30.37 -30.74 14.45
CA TYR A 72 29.16 -31.55 14.65
C TYR A 72 27.90 -30.72 14.89
N PHE A 73 28.00 -29.49 15.44
CA PHE A 73 26.83 -28.62 15.60
C PHE A 73 26.41 -28.00 14.26
N HIS A 74 27.35 -27.37 13.54
CA HIS A 74 27.10 -26.86 12.19
C HIS A 74 26.70 -28.00 11.22
N ASN A 75 27.25 -29.21 11.36
CA ASN A 75 26.74 -30.37 10.61
C ASN A 75 25.33 -30.78 11.04
N TYR A 76 24.94 -30.69 12.31
CA TYR A 76 23.56 -30.98 12.71
C TYR A 76 22.61 -29.97 12.07
N LEU A 77 22.89 -28.67 12.20
CA LEU A 77 22.08 -27.64 11.56
C LEU A 77 22.05 -27.81 10.03
N ALA A 78 23.18 -28.09 9.39
CA ALA A 78 23.28 -28.33 7.94
C ALA A 78 22.79 -29.71 7.44
N ASN A 79 22.25 -30.57 8.31
CA ASN A 79 21.53 -31.79 7.92
C ASN A 79 20.07 -31.82 8.43
N THR A 80 19.62 -30.79 9.15
CA THR A 80 18.29 -30.72 9.77
C THR A 80 17.49 -29.53 9.22
N PHE A 81 18.11 -28.35 9.16
CA PHE A 81 17.51 -27.10 8.70
C PHE A 81 17.95 -26.75 7.28
N THR A 82 17.23 -25.82 6.64
CA THR A 82 17.59 -25.26 5.34
C THR A 82 18.88 -24.41 5.44
N ALA A 83 19.25 -23.73 4.36
CA ALA A 83 20.30 -22.71 4.44
C ALA A 83 19.84 -21.48 5.24
N SER A 84 18.59 -21.03 5.03
CA SER A 84 18.05 -19.81 5.63
C SER A 84 17.92 -19.93 7.14
N ASP A 85 17.15 -20.91 7.62
CA ASP A 85 16.88 -21.11 9.05
C ASP A 85 18.15 -21.48 9.84
N ARG A 86 19.15 -22.15 9.24
CA ARG A 86 20.46 -22.29 9.88
C ARG A 86 21.14 -20.95 10.09
N ASP A 87 21.27 -20.16 9.04
CA ASP A 87 22.04 -18.91 9.10
C ASP A 87 21.30 -17.90 10.02
N ARG A 88 19.95 -17.94 10.03
CA ARG A 88 19.08 -17.27 11.01
C ARG A 88 19.35 -17.73 12.45
N ILE A 89 19.25 -19.04 12.74
CA ILE A 89 19.55 -19.62 14.07
C ILE A 89 20.96 -19.20 14.52
N GLU A 90 21.99 -19.42 13.70
CA GLU A 90 23.39 -19.12 14.05
C GLU A 90 23.62 -17.63 14.37
N SER A 91 22.84 -16.71 13.78
CA SER A 91 22.89 -15.27 14.09
C SER A 91 22.33 -14.89 15.47
N LEU A 92 21.32 -15.61 15.97
CA LEU A 92 20.54 -15.21 17.15
C LEU A 92 21.11 -15.75 18.48
N LEU A 93 21.73 -16.94 18.44
CA LEU A 93 22.28 -17.63 19.62
C LEU A 93 23.18 -16.78 20.56
N PRO A 94 23.97 -15.78 20.11
CA PRO A 94 24.77 -14.95 21.02
C PRO A 94 23.96 -14.09 22.01
N GLY A 95 22.71 -13.76 21.68
CA GLY A 95 21.81 -12.97 22.53
C GLY A 95 21.24 -13.76 23.72
N LEU A 96 21.01 -15.05 23.53
CA LEU A 96 20.19 -15.89 24.40
C LEU A 96 20.93 -16.36 25.67
N ARG A 97 20.19 -16.70 26.72
CA ARG A 97 20.70 -16.89 28.10
C ARG A 97 20.22 -18.17 28.78
N ASP A 98 19.00 -18.61 28.49
CA ASP A 98 18.40 -19.82 29.05
C ASP A 98 18.16 -20.87 27.95
N TRP A 99 18.81 -22.03 28.03
CA TRP A 99 18.83 -22.98 26.92
C TRP A 99 18.13 -24.28 27.31
N TYR A 100 17.18 -24.74 26.50
CA TYR A 100 16.31 -25.90 26.71
C TYR A 100 16.42 -26.83 25.48
N VAL A 101 16.78 -28.09 25.66
CA VAL A 101 16.96 -29.04 24.53
C VAL A 101 16.35 -30.40 24.83
N GLN A 102 15.57 -30.92 23.87
CA GLN A 102 14.98 -32.25 23.86
C GLN A 102 15.76 -33.21 22.94
N ALA A 103 15.53 -34.52 23.08
CA ALA A 103 16.38 -35.54 22.45
C ALA A 103 15.60 -36.78 21.95
N GLY A 104 15.02 -36.66 20.76
CA GLY A 104 14.29 -37.73 20.06
C GLY A 104 12.83 -37.86 20.47
N ALA A 105 12.20 -39.00 20.15
CA ALA A 105 10.75 -39.16 20.10
C ALA A 105 10.02 -39.23 21.45
N GLY A 106 9.91 -38.06 22.10
CA GLY A 106 8.93 -37.75 23.14
C GLY A 106 8.92 -36.24 23.38
N GLY A 107 7.81 -35.71 23.88
CA GLY A 107 7.61 -34.27 24.01
C GLY A 107 8.30 -33.63 25.21
N MET A 108 8.96 -32.51 24.95
CA MET A 108 9.33 -31.46 25.88
C MET A 108 8.07 -30.79 26.42
N ASN A 109 8.16 -30.32 27.66
CA ASN A 109 7.30 -29.26 28.16
C ASN A 109 8.23 -28.26 28.86
N ALA A 110 8.32 -27.03 28.35
CA ALA A 110 9.27 -26.02 28.81
C ALA A 110 8.69 -24.61 28.79
N THR A 111 9.19 -23.77 29.70
CA THR A 111 8.79 -22.37 29.86
C THR A 111 9.99 -21.57 30.35
N ASP A 112 10.33 -20.43 29.75
CA ASP A 112 11.42 -19.59 30.29
C ASP A 112 10.94 -18.73 31.45
N THR A 113 10.84 -19.34 32.63
CA THR A 113 10.45 -18.66 33.88
C THR A 113 11.50 -17.65 34.39
N HIS A 114 12.49 -17.28 33.58
CA HIS A 114 13.62 -16.42 33.94
C HIS A 114 13.61 -15.10 33.14
N ASN A 115 12.95 -15.07 31.98
CA ASN A 115 12.72 -13.90 31.15
C ASN A 115 14.04 -13.20 30.77
N ARG A 116 14.99 -13.96 30.21
CA ARG A 116 16.33 -13.46 29.81
C ARG A 116 16.69 -13.68 28.34
N GLY A 117 15.76 -14.19 27.54
CA GLY A 117 16.00 -14.65 26.18
C GLY A 117 16.50 -16.09 26.20
N ALA A 118 15.83 -16.97 25.46
CA ALA A 118 15.92 -18.41 25.59
C ALA A 118 16.05 -19.08 24.23
N PHE A 119 16.80 -20.19 24.20
CA PHE A 119 16.83 -21.09 23.05
C PHE A 119 16.13 -22.38 23.43
N MET A 120 15.07 -22.75 22.72
CA MET A 120 14.35 -24.00 22.92
C MET A 120 14.39 -24.84 21.64
N LEU A 121 14.93 -26.06 21.75
CA LEU A 121 15.03 -27.01 20.63
C LEU A 121 14.32 -28.31 20.99
N GLY A 122 13.24 -28.58 20.27
CA GLY A 122 12.39 -29.77 20.37
C GLY A 122 13.06 -31.07 19.92
N GLY A 123 12.24 -32.10 19.74
CA GLY A 123 12.66 -33.48 19.58
C GLY A 123 12.27 -34.08 18.24
N SER A 124 11.27 -34.96 18.28
CA SER A 124 10.61 -35.59 17.14
C SER A 124 9.35 -36.28 17.67
N GLY A 125 8.47 -35.49 18.29
CA GLY A 125 7.38 -36.01 19.10
C GLY A 125 6.71 -34.98 20.01
N ALA A 126 5.89 -34.09 19.47
CA ALA A 126 4.91 -33.25 20.16
C ALA A 126 5.39 -32.53 21.44
N ASP A 127 6.20 -31.51 21.23
CA ASP A 127 6.75 -30.56 22.18
C ASP A 127 5.74 -29.45 22.55
N THR A 128 5.93 -28.84 23.72
CA THR A 128 5.22 -27.62 24.12
C THR A 128 6.22 -26.65 24.75
N MET A 129 6.43 -25.51 24.12
CA MET A 129 7.48 -24.55 24.45
C MET A 129 6.89 -23.15 24.60
N THR A 130 7.35 -22.44 25.62
CA THR A 130 6.83 -21.12 26.01
C THR A 130 8.00 -20.22 26.39
N GLY A 131 8.08 -19.04 25.79
CA GLY A 131 9.11 -18.04 26.04
C GLY A 131 8.93 -17.28 27.36
N GLY A 132 9.39 -16.03 27.37
CA GLY A 132 9.56 -15.21 28.57
C GLY A 132 8.97 -13.80 28.46
N SER A 133 9.84 -12.82 28.23
CA SER A 133 9.51 -11.39 27.99
C SER A 133 10.75 -10.65 27.44
N GLN A 134 11.48 -11.31 26.55
CA GLN A 134 12.79 -10.99 25.97
C GLN A 134 12.98 -11.89 24.75
N ARG A 135 13.65 -11.43 23.69
CA ARG A 135 13.96 -12.21 22.48
C ARG A 135 14.28 -13.69 22.76
N ASP A 136 13.39 -14.56 22.32
CA ASP A 136 13.49 -16.02 22.38
C ASP A 136 13.67 -16.65 20.97
N LEU A 137 14.07 -17.92 20.92
CA LEU A 137 14.16 -18.74 19.71
C LEU A 137 13.65 -20.15 20.01
N LEU A 138 12.46 -20.48 19.51
CA LEU A 138 11.76 -21.75 19.73
C LEU A 138 11.75 -22.55 18.41
N VAL A 139 12.13 -23.83 18.47
CA VAL A 139 12.29 -24.69 17.28
C VAL A 139 11.73 -26.08 17.56
N GLY A 140 10.55 -26.42 17.00
CA GLY A 140 9.83 -27.67 17.25
C GLY A 140 10.51 -28.92 16.66
N ASN A 141 10.71 -28.90 15.35
CA ASN A 141 11.25 -29.93 14.43
C ASN A 141 10.20 -30.88 13.82
N ALA A 142 9.48 -31.70 14.60
CA ALA A 142 8.68 -32.81 14.03
C ALA A 142 7.70 -33.48 15.01
N ASP A 143 6.58 -33.99 14.46
CA ASP A 143 5.27 -34.19 15.14
C ASP A 143 4.68 -32.84 15.61
N ARG A 144 3.35 -32.79 15.83
CA ARG A 144 2.64 -31.56 16.24
C ARG A 144 3.18 -30.93 17.52
N ASP A 145 3.77 -29.75 17.38
CA ASP A 145 4.32 -28.95 18.45
C ASP A 145 3.40 -27.75 18.79
N THR A 146 3.74 -27.02 19.85
CA THR A 146 3.02 -25.79 20.25
C THR A 146 4.01 -24.81 20.85
N LEU A 147 4.24 -23.69 20.15
CA LEU A 147 5.27 -22.70 20.43
C LEU A 147 4.59 -21.37 20.80
N ASN A 148 5.08 -20.71 21.84
CA ASN A 148 4.52 -19.44 22.34
C ASN A 148 5.71 -18.53 22.71
N GLY A 149 5.90 -17.35 22.13
CA GLY A 149 6.95 -16.40 22.54
C GLY A 149 6.61 -15.67 23.84
N LEU A 150 5.35 -15.24 23.95
CA LEU A 150 4.77 -14.34 24.97
C LEU A 150 5.19 -12.87 24.86
N GLY A 151 6.40 -12.59 24.37
CA GLY A 151 6.80 -11.24 24.02
C GLY A 151 8.30 -11.01 24.09
N GLY A 152 8.79 -10.20 23.16
CA GLY A 152 10.20 -10.05 22.91
C GLY A 152 10.41 -9.54 21.50
N ASN A 153 11.13 -10.34 20.71
CA ASN A 153 11.32 -10.15 19.28
C ASN A 153 11.80 -11.51 18.76
N ASP A 154 10.90 -12.47 18.83
CA ASP A 154 11.15 -13.88 18.95
C ASP A 154 11.20 -14.54 17.58
N VAL A 155 11.74 -15.75 17.51
CA VAL A 155 11.71 -16.56 16.29
C VAL A 155 11.17 -17.93 16.62
N LEU A 156 10.01 -18.26 16.06
CA LEU A 156 9.31 -19.52 16.24
C LEU A 156 9.40 -20.30 14.92
N LEU A 157 9.99 -21.49 14.95
CA LEU A 157 10.07 -22.41 13.83
C LEU A 157 9.34 -23.70 14.23
N GLY A 158 8.23 -24.03 13.56
CA GLY A 158 7.48 -25.27 13.77
C GLY A 158 8.32 -26.49 13.33
N GLY A 159 8.17 -26.90 12.07
CA GLY A 159 9.06 -27.83 11.41
C GLY A 159 8.35 -28.74 10.42
N THR A 160 7.73 -29.81 10.91
CA THR A 160 7.05 -30.84 10.09
C THR A 160 5.93 -31.53 10.87
N ASP A 161 4.81 -31.81 10.17
CA ASP A 161 3.48 -32.08 10.76
C ASP A 161 2.83 -30.79 11.31
N ASN A 162 1.51 -30.83 11.56
CA ASN A 162 0.69 -29.64 11.84
C ASN A 162 0.99 -28.98 13.20
N ASP A 163 1.54 -27.76 13.19
CA ASP A 163 1.97 -27.03 14.38
C ASP A 163 1.04 -25.88 14.80
N THR A 164 1.40 -25.17 15.88
CA THR A 164 0.72 -23.96 16.34
C THR A 164 1.74 -23.01 16.98
N LEU A 165 1.85 -21.80 16.44
CA LEU A 165 2.81 -20.76 16.80
C LEU A 165 2.05 -19.50 17.24
N ASP A 166 2.43 -18.96 18.39
CA ASP A 166 1.90 -17.73 19.02
C ASP A 166 3.12 -16.84 19.34
N GLY A 167 3.29 -15.69 18.70
CA GLY A 167 4.41 -14.77 18.96
C GLY A 167 4.22 -14.10 20.31
N GLY A 168 3.45 -13.01 20.32
CA GLY A 168 2.79 -12.47 21.50
C GLY A 168 2.78 -10.95 21.54
N VAL A 169 3.95 -10.35 21.78
CA VAL A 169 4.13 -8.88 21.95
C VAL A 169 5.54 -8.47 21.55
N GLY A 170 5.66 -7.71 20.47
CA GLY A 170 6.93 -7.27 19.88
C GLY A 170 7.20 -7.98 18.56
N PHE A 171 8.01 -7.36 17.71
CA PHE A 171 8.29 -7.80 16.34
C PHE A 171 8.93 -9.20 16.30
N ASP A 172 8.11 -10.21 16.06
CA ASP A 172 8.43 -11.62 16.07
C ASP A 172 8.56 -12.17 14.63
N THR A 173 8.90 -13.45 14.49
CA THR A 173 8.76 -14.15 13.20
C THR A 173 8.41 -15.60 13.40
N LEU A 174 7.33 -16.01 12.74
CA LEU A 174 6.76 -17.33 12.80
C LEU A 174 6.96 -18.03 11.44
N VAL A 175 7.56 -19.23 11.47
CA VAL A 175 7.71 -20.11 10.31
C VAL A 175 7.07 -21.46 10.65
N GLY A 176 6.00 -21.84 9.96
CA GLY A 176 5.32 -23.14 10.17
C GLY A 176 6.22 -24.28 9.71
N GLY A 177 6.35 -24.44 8.38
CA GLY A 177 7.37 -25.24 7.71
C GLY A 177 6.78 -26.25 6.73
N ALA A 178 6.10 -27.28 7.23
CA ALA A 178 5.49 -28.32 6.40
C ALA A 178 4.35 -29.05 7.14
N GLY A 179 3.14 -28.53 7.02
CA GLY A 179 1.96 -28.96 7.75
C GLY A 179 0.66 -28.29 7.28
N ASN A 180 -0.32 -28.25 8.16
CA ASN A 180 -1.39 -27.26 8.06
C ASN A 180 -1.38 -26.60 9.43
N ASP A 181 -0.67 -25.50 9.50
CA ASP A 181 -0.20 -24.86 10.72
C ASP A 181 -1.10 -23.65 11.04
N ILE A 182 -0.95 -23.13 12.25
CA ILE A 182 -1.65 -21.94 12.71
C ILE A 182 -0.60 -21.00 13.30
N LEU A 183 -0.43 -19.85 12.66
CA LEU A 183 0.49 -18.79 13.07
C LEU A 183 -0.32 -17.59 13.54
N GLU A 184 -0.09 -17.15 14.77
CA GLU A 184 -0.70 -15.96 15.38
C GLU A 184 0.45 -15.06 15.87
N GLY A 185 0.67 -13.92 15.21
CA GLY A 185 1.76 -12.99 15.50
C GLY A 185 1.58 -12.35 16.87
N GLY A 186 0.62 -11.45 16.99
CA GLY A 186 0.18 -10.87 18.27
C GLY A 186 -0.02 -9.36 18.20
N THR A 187 1.01 -8.60 18.54
CA THR A 187 1.02 -7.13 18.54
C THR A 187 2.42 -6.61 18.25
N ASP A 188 2.51 -5.43 17.61
CA ASP A 188 3.70 -4.95 16.88
C ASP A 188 3.85 -5.71 15.54
N ASN A 189 4.83 -5.37 14.68
CA ASN A 189 4.83 -5.81 13.27
C ASN A 189 5.54 -7.17 13.10
N ASP A 190 4.79 -8.21 12.75
CA ASP A 190 5.28 -9.59 12.69
C ASP A 190 5.53 -10.09 11.26
N VAL A 191 6.40 -11.10 11.14
CA VAL A 191 6.62 -11.81 9.87
C VAL A 191 6.05 -13.23 9.96
N LEU A 192 5.14 -13.58 9.06
CA LEU A 192 4.44 -14.86 9.04
C LEU A 192 4.72 -15.62 7.73
N ASP A 193 5.25 -16.83 7.87
CA ASP A 193 5.65 -17.72 6.79
C ASP A 193 5.05 -19.10 7.06
N GLY A 194 3.98 -19.46 6.34
CA GLY A 194 3.32 -20.76 6.52
C GLY A 194 4.24 -21.90 6.10
N GLY A 195 4.49 -22.01 4.80
CA GLY A 195 5.38 -23.01 4.21
C GLY A 195 4.62 -24.01 3.34
N LEU A 196 4.88 -25.30 3.52
CA LEU A 196 4.34 -26.36 2.67
C LEU A 196 3.05 -26.97 3.24
N ASP A 197 2.11 -27.31 2.34
CA ASP A 197 0.71 -27.65 2.66
C ASP A 197 -0.05 -26.41 3.23
N ASN A 198 -1.26 -26.53 3.79
CA ASN A 198 -2.23 -25.39 3.82
C ASN A 198 -2.39 -24.70 5.19
N ASP A 199 -1.97 -23.44 5.30
CA ASP A 199 -1.82 -22.77 6.60
C ASP A 199 -2.86 -21.68 6.91
N ILE A 200 -2.96 -21.31 8.19
CA ILE A 200 -3.72 -20.16 8.69
C ILE A 200 -2.75 -19.15 9.31
N LEU A 201 -2.73 -17.94 8.75
CA LEU A 201 -1.86 -16.84 9.18
C LEU A 201 -2.71 -15.72 9.79
N ARG A 202 -2.32 -15.23 10.97
CA ARG A 202 -2.90 -14.06 11.63
C ARG A 202 -1.76 -13.21 12.16
N GLY A 203 -1.53 -12.02 11.61
CA GLY A 203 -0.59 -11.06 12.19
C GLY A 203 -1.14 -10.55 13.52
N GLY A 204 -2.01 -9.54 13.48
CA GLY A 204 -3.09 -9.37 14.44
C GLY A 204 -3.31 -7.94 14.91
N ALA A 205 -2.21 -7.21 15.18
CA ALA A 205 -2.23 -5.80 15.58
C ALA A 205 -0.87 -5.13 15.30
N GLY A 206 -0.50 -5.05 14.02
CA GLY A 206 0.76 -4.53 13.52
C GLY A 206 0.69 -4.15 12.04
N LEU A 207 1.84 -3.91 11.41
CA LEU A 207 2.01 -3.88 9.96
C LEU A 207 2.61 -5.22 9.50
N ASP A 208 1.80 -6.27 9.52
CA ASP A 208 2.28 -7.65 9.44
C ASP A 208 2.67 -8.09 8.01
N THR A 209 3.76 -8.82 7.88
CA THR A 209 4.31 -9.31 6.60
C THR A 209 3.97 -10.78 6.39
N TYR A 210 3.12 -11.07 5.41
CA TYR A 210 2.70 -12.42 5.06
C TYR A 210 3.48 -12.95 3.84
N ILE A 211 4.27 -14.01 4.00
CA ILE A 211 5.11 -14.58 2.93
C ILE A 211 4.45 -15.85 2.36
N ILE A 212 4.18 -15.84 1.05
CA ILE A 212 3.49 -16.89 0.29
C ILE A 212 4.26 -17.18 -1.01
N ARG A 213 4.47 -18.46 -1.40
CA ARG A 213 5.33 -18.81 -2.55
C ARG A 213 4.70 -19.83 -3.51
N ALA A 214 5.28 -19.98 -4.71
CA ALA A 214 4.83 -20.95 -5.73
C ALA A 214 4.86 -22.44 -5.33
N ILE A 215 5.46 -22.79 -4.18
CA ILE A 215 5.58 -24.17 -3.69
C ILE A 215 4.69 -24.47 -2.47
N ASP A 216 4.06 -23.43 -1.94
CA ASP A 216 3.28 -23.43 -0.71
C ASP A 216 1.85 -23.93 -0.98
N GLY A 217 0.99 -24.00 0.04
CA GLY A 217 -0.31 -24.68 -0.06
C GLY A 217 -1.47 -23.85 -0.60
N ALA A 218 -2.51 -23.73 0.22
CA ALA A 218 -3.74 -23.00 -0.11
C ALA A 218 -4.17 -22.20 1.12
N ASP A 219 -3.38 -21.16 1.38
CA ASP A 219 -3.26 -20.54 2.69
C ASP A 219 -4.35 -19.50 2.93
N THR A 220 -4.59 -19.20 4.20
CA THR A 220 -5.65 -18.30 4.63
C THR A 220 -5.14 -17.25 5.61
N ILE A 221 -5.20 -15.97 5.19
CA ILE A 221 -4.96 -14.83 6.07
C ILE A 221 -6.28 -14.48 6.80
N GLU A 222 -6.26 -14.62 8.13
CA GLU A 222 -7.37 -14.36 9.07
C GLU A 222 -7.09 -13.13 9.95
N ASP A 223 -6.74 -12.00 9.33
CA ASP A 223 -6.41 -10.76 10.04
C ASP A 223 -7.59 -9.75 10.05
N SER A 224 -7.89 -9.26 11.24
CA SER A 224 -9.00 -8.36 11.52
C SER A 224 -8.65 -6.87 11.44
N ASP A 225 -7.37 -6.50 11.61
CA ASP A 225 -6.89 -5.11 11.52
C ASP A 225 -6.56 -4.78 10.04
N GLY A 226 -5.97 -5.75 9.32
CA GLY A 226 -5.84 -5.76 7.87
C GLY A 226 -4.80 -4.79 7.31
N ARG A 227 -3.83 -4.40 8.12
CA ARG A 227 -2.66 -3.60 7.73
C ARG A 227 -1.48 -4.52 7.36
N GLY A 228 -0.31 -3.94 7.08
CA GLY A 228 0.86 -4.69 6.62
C GLY A 228 0.82 -5.04 5.14
N VAL A 229 1.53 -6.10 4.74
CA VAL A 229 1.81 -6.43 3.32
C VAL A 229 1.80 -7.94 3.06
N VAL A 230 1.47 -8.33 1.83
CA VAL A 230 1.58 -9.73 1.36
C VAL A 230 2.68 -9.84 0.31
N GLU A 231 3.76 -10.56 0.64
CA GLU A 231 4.77 -11.01 -0.32
C GLU A 231 4.31 -12.31 -0.99
N PHE A 232 4.09 -12.26 -2.29
CA PHE A 232 3.57 -13.36 -3.10
C PHE A 232 4.59 -13.73 -4.21
N ASP A 233 5.33 -14.81 -3.99
CA ASP A 233 6.39 -15.34 -4.84
C ASP A 233 7.53 -14.33 -5.14
N GLY A 234 7.88 -13.51 -4.15
CA GLY A 234 8.90 -12.46 -4.26
C GLY A 234 8.42 -11.15 -4.88
N GLN A 235 7.11 -10.86 -4.80
CA GLN A 235 6.49 -9.60 -5.23
C GLN A 235 5.45 -9.16 -4.19
N VAL A 236 5.41 -7.87 -3.83
CA VAL A 236 4.35 -7.35 -2.95
C VAL A 236 3.04 -7.22 -3.73
N LEU A 237 1.92 -7.67 -3.14
CA LEU A 237 0.60 -7.47 -3.72
C LEU A 237 0.14 -6.02 -3.48
N VAL A 238 0.18 -5.18 -4.52
CA VAL A 238 -0.27 -3.76 -4.45
C VAL A 238 -1.69 -3.53 -5.00
N GLY A 239 -2.21 -4.43 -5.85
CA GLY A 239 -3.54 -4.24 -6.40
C GLY A 239 -3.80 -4.88 -7.76
N ALA A 240 -4.97 -4.58 -8.32
CA ALA A 240 -5.41 -5.04 -9.63
C ALA A 240 -6.63 -4.27 -10.18
N LEU A 241 -6.72 -4.25 -11.51
CA LEU A 241 -7.82 -3.63 -12.26
C LEU A 241 -8.80 -4.71 -12.75
N ARG A 242 -10.10 -4.43 -12.75
CA ARG A 242 -11.10 -5.18 -13.55
C ARG A 242 -11.36 -4.44 -14.87
N ARG A 243 -11.11 -5.11 -16.00
CA ARG A 243 -11.47 -4.63 -17.35
C ARG A 243 -12.84 -5.18 -17.75
N GLU A 244 -13.53 -4.54 -18.70
CA GLU A 244 -14.85 -5.00 -19.20
C GLU A 244 -14.86 -6.46 -19.69
N THR A 245 -13.72 -6.96 -20.19
CA THR A 245 -13.57 -8.34 -20.68
C THR A 245 -13.37 -9.39 -19.59
N ASP A 246 -13.09 -8.97 -18.36
CA ASP A 246 -12.86 -9.87 -17.23
C ASP A 246 -14.18 -10.37 -16.64
N SER A 247 -14.14 -11.41 -15.81
CA SER A 247 -15.36 -11.87 -15.14
C SER A 247 -15.75 -10.91 -14.03
N ALA A 248 -17.05 -10.73 -13.79
CA ALA A 248 -17.52 -9.96 -12.64
C ALA A 248 -16.89 -10.48 -11.34
N ASN A 249 -16.44 -9.56 -10.49
CA ASN A 249 -15.64 -9.79 -9.28
C ASN A 249 -14.20 -10.31 -9.50
N THR A 250 -13.69 -10.44 -10.73
CA THR A 250 -12.31 -10.84 -11.04
C THR A 250 -11.50 -9.67 -11.58
N PHE A 251 -10.35 -9.41 -10.95
CA PHE A 251 -9.39 -8.36 -11.25
C PHE A 251 -8.05 -9.03 -11.60
N GLN A 252 -7.19 -8.38 -12.39
CA GLN A 252 -5.83 -8.88 -12.66
C GLN A 252 -4.75 -7.82 -12.43
N SER A 253 -3.56 -8.27 -12.03
CA SER A 253 -2.35 -7.45 -12.02
C SER A 253 -2.06 -6.91 -13.42
N ALA A 254 -1.29 -5.82 -13.52
CA ALA A 254 -1.01 -5.15 -14.80
C ALA A 254 -0.33 -6.06 -15.84
N ASP A 255 0.47 -7.03 -15.40
CA ASP A 255 1.12 -8.04 -16.24
C ASP A 255 0.23 -9.27 -16.55
N GLY A 256 -0.91 -9.41 -15.86
CA GLY A 256 -1.86 -10.51 -15.97
C GLY A 256 -1.41 -11.85 -15.36
N THR A 257 -0.35 -11.88 -14.55
CA THR A 257 0.12 -13.13 -13.90
C THR A 257 -0.65 -13.45 -12.61
N ILE A 258 -1.07 -12.42 -11.86
CA ILE A 258 -1.85 -12.55 -10.63
C ILE A 258 -3.32 -12.19 -10.92
N THR A 259 -4.23 -13.02 -10.43
CA THR A 259 -5.68 -12.87 -10.59
C THR A 259 -6.35 -12.87 -9.23
N PHE A 260 -7.02 -11.77 -8.91
CA PHE A 260 -7.69 -11.52 -7.64
C PHE A 260 -9.20 -11.67 -7.85
N THR A 261 -9.90 -12.45 -7.02
CA THR A 261 -11.35 -12.70 -7.18
C THR A 261 -12.10 -12.51 -5.86
N LYS A 262 -13.00 -11.52 -5.80
CA LYS A 262 -13.86 -11.25 -4.63
C LYS A 262 -14.96 -12.32 -4.53
N GLN A 263 -14.94 -13.14 -3.47
CA GLN A 263 -15.85 -14.26 -3.22
C GLN A 263 -16.61 -14.06 -1.90
N GLY A 264 -17.72 -13.32 -1.95
CA GLY A 264 -18.37 -12.81 -0.74
C GLY A 264 -17.51 -11.70 -0.15
N ASN A 265 -17.16 -11.81 1.13
CA ASN A 265 -16.24 -10.88 1.79
C ASN A 265 -14.75 -11.27 1.57
N ASN A 266 -14.46 -12.49 1.09
CA ASN A 266 -13.09 -12.95 0.97
C ASN A 266 -12.47 -12.55 -0.38
N LEU A 267 -11.18 -12.27 -0.39
CA LEU A 267 -10.40 -12.14 -1.62
C LEU A 267 -9.63 -13.44 -1.87
N VAL A 268 -9.80 -14.03 -3.06
CA VAL A 268 -9.02 -15.20 -3.49
C VAL A 268 -8.01 -14.76 -4.52
N VAL A 269 -6.73 -14.83 -4.18
CA VAL A 269 -5.60 -14.48 -5.03
C VAL A 269 -5.06 -15.76 -5.67
N THR A 270 -4.76 -15.71 -6.96
CA THR A 270 -4.25 -16.87 -7.72
C THR A 270 -3.19 -16.45 -8.72
N GLY A 271 -2.08 -17.19 -8.80
CA GLY A 271 -1.01 -16.93 -9.75
C GLY A 271 0.01 -18.05 -9.74
N SER A 272 1.12 -17.82 -9.03
CA SER A 272 2.10 -18.83 -8.62
C SER A 272 1.49 -19.90 -7.70
N GLY A 273 0.81 -19.46 -6.64
CA GLY A 273 0.00 -20.27 -5.73
C GLY A 273 -1.47 -19.83 -5.64
N PRO A 274 -2.28 -20.46 -4.77
CA PRO A 274 -3.61 -20.00 -4.35
C PRO A 274 -3.61 -19.47 -2.90
N LEU A 275 -4.01 -18.21 -2.70
CA LEU A 275 -4.13 -17.56 -1.38
C LEU A 275 -5.59 -17.11 -1.14
N THR A 276 -6.06 -17.17 0.11
CA THR A 276 -7.33 -16.57 0.54
C THR A 276 -7.09 -15.53 1.63
N ILE A 277 -7.62 -14.32 1.46
CA ILE A 277 -7.68 -13.28 2.49
C ILE A 277 -9.14 -13.18 2.94
N THR A 278 -9.40 -13.33 4.24
CA THR A 278 -10.77 -13.30 4.79
C THR A 278 -11.22 -11.87 5.11
N ASP A 279 -12.53 -11.60 5.01
CA ASP A 279 -13.17 -10.30 5.33
C ASP A 279 -12.43 -9.06 4.76
N TYR A 280 -11.89 -9.21 3.55
CA TYR A 280 -11.09 -8.22 2.83
C TYR A 280 -11.91 -7.01 2.34
N GLN A 281 -11.28 -5.84 2.36
CA GLN A 281 -11.78 -4.57 1.83
C GLN A 281 -10.68 -3.89 1.00
N SER A 282 -11.04 -3.07 0.00
CA SER A 282 -10.05 -2.38 -0.83
C SER A 282 -9.14 -1.49 0.04
N GLY A 283 -7.84 -1.49 -0.24
CA GLY A 283 -6.82 -0.79 0.56
C GLY A 283 -6.18 -1.67 1.65
N ARG A 284 -6.84 -2.73 2.14
CA ARG A 284 -6.23 -3.63 3.13
C ARG A 284 -5.01 -4.36 2.57
N PHE A 285 -3.99 -4.50 3.42
CA PHE A 285 -2.67 -5.05 3.10
C PHE A 285 -1.94 -4.32 1.95
N GLY A 286 -2.25 -3.04 1.73
CA GLY A 286 -1.78 -2.26 0.58
C GLY A 286 -2.48 -2.61 -0.75
N ILE A 287 -3.38 -3.60 -0.78
CA ILE A 287 -4.02 -4.09 -2.02
C ILE A 287 -5.22 -3.20 -2.38
N ARG A 288 -5.08 -2.29 -3.34
CA ARG A 288 -6.22 -1.53 -3.91
C ARG A 288 -6.84 -2.27 -5.13
N LEU A 289 -8.17 -2.42 -5.18
CA LEU A 289 -8.89 -3.16 -6.24
C LEU A 289 -9.92 -2.30 -6.98
N PHE A 290 -9.48 -1.71 -8.08
CA PHE A 290 -10.22 -0.74 -8.89
C PHE A 290 -11.13 -1.42 -9.92
N GLU A 291 -12.37 -0.96 -10.02
CA GLU A 291 -13.27 -1.29 -11.13
C GLU A 291 -13.24 -0.14 -12.14
N VAL A 292 -12.81 -0.42 -13.38
CA VAL A 292 -12.93 0.55 -14.47
C VAL A 292 -14.39 0.53 -14.93
N ASP A 293 -15.21 1.40 -14.33
CA ASP A 293 -16.52 1.73 -14.86
C ASP A 293 -16.39 2.57 -16.15
N THR A 294 -17.50 2.71 -16.88
CA THR A 294 -17.41 2.76 -18.35
C THR A 294 -17.01 4.12 -18.93
N ILE A 295 -15.82 4.18 -19.53
CA ILE A 295 -15.54 5.08 -20.65
C ILE A 295 -16.49 4.71 -21.81
N THR A 296 -17.57 5.47 -22.01
CA THR A 296 -18.51 5.27 -23.11
C THR A 296 -18.18 6.11 -24.33
N TYR A 297 -17.91 5.46 -25.46
CA TYR A 297 -17.69 6.11 -26.76
C TYR A 297 -19.00 6.61 -27.40
N ASP A 298 -19.07 7.90 -27.76
CA ASP A 298 -20.03 8.42 -28.76
C ASP A 298 -19.30 9.09 -29.95
N ASN A 299 -20.03 9.25 -31.06
CA ASN A 299 -19.63 9.93 -32.31
C ASN A 299 -18.35 9.46 -33.04
N GLY A 300 -17.61 8.50 -32.48
CA GLY A 300 -16.59 7.72 -33.18
C GLY A 300 -15.14 8.15 -32.95
N LEU A 301 -14.86 8.92 -31.88
CA LEU A 301 -13.52 9.05 -31.32
C LEU A 301 -13.29 7.92 -30.29
N PRO A 302 -12.20 7.12 -30.40
CA PRO A 302 -11.83 6.16 -29.38
C PRO A 302 -10.42 6.39 -28.80
N ALA A 303 -10.39 6.87 -27.55
CA ALA A 303 -9.37 6.72 -26.50
C ALA A 303 -7.87 6.79 -26.85
N ARG A 304 -7.16 7.74 -26.19
CA ARG A 304 -5.78 7.65 -25.63
C ARG A 304 -5.36 9.01 -25.06
N THR A 305 -4.96 9.11 -23.79
CA THR A 305 -3.53 9.11 -23.40
C THR A 305 -2.92 7.70 -23.24
N GLN A 306 -1.63 7.57 -22.90
CA GLN A 306 -0.83 6.36 -23.16
C GLN A 306 0.09 5.89 -22.01
N PHE A 307 -0.43 5.65 -20.81
CA PHE A 307 0.38 5.11 -19.72
C PHE A 307 1.14 3.83 -20.09
N PHE A 308 2.46 3.90 -19.95
CA PHE A 308 3.39 2.82 -20.28
C PHE A 308 3.69 1.95 -19.05
N ARG A 309 4.02 0.70 -19.37
CA ARG A 309 4.92 -0.25 -18.69
C ARG A 309 6.01 0.44 -17.83
N ILE A 310 6.66 -0.21 -16.86
CA ILE A 310 7.37 -1.52 -16.94
C ILE A 310 7.36 -2.26 -15.58
N ASN A 311 7.59 -3.58 -15.62
CA ASN A 311 7.87 -4.41 -14.43
C ASN A 311 8.94 -3.77 -13.50
N PRO A 312 8.92 -4.05 -12.18
CA PRO A 312 10.11 -3.87 -11.35
C PRO A 312 11.25 -4.77 -11.87
N ASP A 313 12.43 -4.20 -12.14
CA ASP A 313 13.63 -5.01 -12.41
C ASP A 313 14.26 -5.43 -11.08
N GLN A 314 14.55 -6.73 -10.93
CA GLN A 314 14.80 -7.32 -9.61
C GLN A 314 16.29 -7.24 -9.24
N SER A 315 16.69 -6.22 -8.45
CA SER A 315 18.09 -6.09 -8.04
C SER A 315 18.42 -5.56 -6.63
N THR A 316 17.45 -5.22 -5.77
CA THR A 316 17.73 -4.78 -4.38
C THR A 316 16.85 -5.49 -3.35
N SER A 317 17.27 -5.45 -2.08
CA SER A 317 16.47 -5.88 -0.92
C SER A 317 15.98 -4.63 -0.20
N PRO A 318 14.76 -4.61 0.37
CA PRO A 318 14.18 -3.40 0.95
C PRO A 318 15.07 -2.81 2.06
N ILE A 319 15.16 -1.48 2.06
CA ILE A 319 16.02 -0.69 2.94
C ILE A 319 15.14 0.00 3.97
N PHE A 320 15.27 -0.41 5.22
CA PHE A 320 14.58 0.21 6.36
C PHE A 320 15.49 1.26 7.00
N THR A 321 14.96 2.46 7.27
CA THR A 321 15.69 3.53 7.98
C THR A 321 15.60 3.37 9.51
N ALA A 322 15.68 4.45 10.29
CA ALA A 322 15.54 4.42 11.73
C ALA A 322 15.00 5.75 12.31
N LEU A 323 13.68 5.82 12.53
CA LEU A 323 12.92 6.83 13.29
C LEU A 323 13.55 8.24 13.38
N GLY A 324 13.22 9.11 12.42
CA GLY A 324 13.59 10.52 12.37
C GLY A 324 15.01 10.78 11.87
N ASP A 325 15.44 10.09 10.82
CA ASP A 325 16.75 10.23 10.19
C ASP A 325 16.65 10.84 8.77
N VAL A 326 17.80 11.16 8.17
CA VAL A 326 17.86 11.72 6.81
C VAL A 326 18.57 10.72 5.89
N TYR A 327 17.79 9.94 5.14
CA TYR A 327 18.27 8.93 4.22
C TYR A 327 18.61 9.49 2.83
N ARG A 328 19.58 8.86 2.16
CA ARG A 328 19.95 9.07 0.74
C ARG A 328 20.47 7.76 0.16
N SER A 329 20.01 7.38 -1.03
CA SER A 329 20.45 6.18 -1.74
C SER A 329 21.94 6.22 -2.16
N ASP A 330 22.45 5.16 -2.79
CA ASP A 330 23.79 5.15 -3.39
C ASP A 330 23.85 5.80 -4.80
N GLY A 331 22.68 6.06 -5.39
CA GLY A 331 22.45 7.05 -6.45
C GLY A 331 22.67 6.57 -7.89
N LEU A 332 22.46 5.27 -8.17
CA LEU A 332 22.49 4.67 -9.51
C LEU A 332 21.59 3.42 -9.64
N SER A 333 20.66 3.18 -8.71
CA SER A 333 19.94 1.92 -8.52
C SER A 333 18.48 2.16 -8.24
N ASN A 334 17.62 1.33 -8.85
CA ASN A 334 16.23 1.14 -8.44
C ASN A 334 16.22 0.59 -6.99
N ASP A 335 15.86 1.43 -6.03
CA ASP A 335 15.87 1.13 -4.61
C ASP A 335 14.44 1.10 -4.02
N VAL A 336 14.21 0.22 -3.03
CA VAL A 336 12.94 0.15 -2.27
C VAL A 336 13.25 0.55 -0.83
N ILE A 337 12.66 1.65 -0.36
CA ILE A 337 13.01 2.34 0.88
C ILE A 337 11.77 2.50 1.76
N HIS A 338 11.89 2.20 3.05
CA HIS A 338 10.85 2.35 4.07
C HIS A 338 11.38 3.24 5.21
N ALA A 339 10.76 4.39 5.46
CA ALA A 339 11.20 5.32 6.50
C ALA A 339 10.80 4.84 7.91
N LEU A 340 9.64 4.18 8.04
CA LEU A 340 9.00 3.77 9.31
C LEU A 340 8.47 5.00 10.07
N ALA A 341 8.17 4.87 11.36
CA ALA A 341 7.56 5.95 12.13
C ALA A 341 8.53 7.09 12.50
N GLY A 342 8.25 8.34 12.14
CA GLY A 342 9.15 9.47 12.42
C GLY A 342 8.71 10.88 12.00
N GLU A 343 9.72 11.62 11.53
CA GLU A 343 9.70 12.91 10.82
C GLU A 343 10.97 12.80 9.95
N ASP A 344 10.92 11.94 8.93
CA ASP A 344 12.05 11.45 8.15
C ASP A 344 12.20 12.22 6.83
N VAL A 345 13.39 12.09 6.21
CA VAL A 345 13.70 12.75 4.94
C VAL A 345 14.41 11.77 4.02
N VAL A 346 13.78 11.39 2.90
CA VAL A 346 14.27 10.32 2.00
C VAL A 346 14.54 10.85 0.60
N ILE A 347 15.66 10.44 -0.02
CA ILE A 347 16.01 10.81 -1.40
C ILE A 347 16.53 9.60 -2.20
N GLY A 348 15.85 9.26 -3.30
CA GLY A 348 16.18 8.17 -4.23
C GLY A 348 17.34 8.46 -5.20
N HIS A 349 17.56 9.74 -5.53
CA HIS A 349 18.64 10.27 -6.37
C HIS A 349 18.60 9.90 -7.86
N GLN A 350 18.86 8.64 -8.25
CA GLN A 350 18.83 8.21 -9.67
C GLN A 350 18.43 6.73 -9.76
N GLY A 351 17.26 6.44 -10.33
CA GLY A 351 16.68 5.09 -10.31
C GLY A 351 15.35 4.97 -11.05
N ASN A 352 14.57 3.98 -10.63
CA ASN A 352 13.11 3.99 -10.69
C ASN A 352 12.72 3.41 -9.33
N ASP A 353 12.57 4.29 -8.36
CA ASP A 353 12.61 3.98 -6.94
C ASP A 353 11.21 3.77 -6.37
N THR A 354 11.14 3.26 -5.15
CA THR A 354 9.88 3.07 -4.43
C THR A 354 10.09 3.42 -2.96
N ILE A 355 9.48 4.50 -2.52
CA ILE A 355 9.70 5.12 -1.21
C ILE A 355 8.38 5.12 -0.44
N TYR A 356 8.42 4.60 0.79
CA TYR A 356 7.32 4.67 1.75
C TYR A 356 7.78 5.47 2.98
N GLY A 357 7.00 6.46 3.41
CA GLY A 357 7.18 7.14 4.70
C GLY A 357 6.77 6.20 5.85
N GLU A 358 5.45 5.96 5.94
CA GLU A 358 4.70 5.09 6.87
C GLU A 358 3.94 5.83 8.00
N GLU A 359 4.59 6.32 9.07
CA GLU A 359 3.88 7.04 10.16
C GLU A 359 4.58 8.37 10.56
N GLY A 360 3.99 9.52 10.21
CA GLY A 360 4.46 10.84 10.63
C GLY A 360 4.95 11.71 9.47
N SER A 361 4.95 13.04 9.69
CA SER A 361 5.21 14.04 8.65
C SER A 361 6.62 13.99 8.03
N ASP A 362 6.71 13.40 6.85
CA ASP A 362 7.95 13.15 6.11
C ASP A 362 8.20 14.14 4.94
N ASP A 363 9.46 14.28 4.52
CA ASP A 363 9.88 14.93 3.25
C ASP A 363 10.51 13.88 2.31
N LEU A 364 9.74 13.35 1.34
CA LEU A 364 10.13 12.29 0.40
C LEU A 364 10.48 12.84 -0.99
N SER A 365 11.55 12.34 -1.62
CA SER A 365 11.97 12.74 -2.98
C SER A 365 12.49 11.55 -3.79
N GLY A 366 12.02 11.40 -5.03
CA GLY A 366 12.56 10.44 -6.01
C GLY A 366 13.92 10.90 -6.54
N GLY A 367 13.95 11.51 -7.73
CA GLY A 367 15.16 12.14 -8.28
C GLY A 367 15.23 12.23 -9.81
N ASP A 368 16.22 11.56 -10.41
CA ASP A 368 16.26 11.27 -11.85
C ASP A 368 15.65 9.86 -12.08
N GLY A 369 14.35 9.75 -12.34
CA GLY A 369 13.67 8.46 -12.46
C GLY A 369 12.29 8.48 -13.10
N ASN A 370 11.60 7.35 -13.01
CA ASN A 370 10.14 7.27 -12.93
C ASN A 370 9.89 6.54 -11.59
N ASP A 371 9.57 7.29 -10.54
CA ASP A 371 9.63 6.87 -9.15
C ASP A 371 8.21 6.70 -8.56
N GLN A 372 8.12 6.01 -7.42
CA GLN A 372 6.87 5.78 -6.67
C GLN A 372 7.05 6.24 -5.23
N LEU A 373 6.29 7.24 -4.80
CA LEU A 373 6.33 7.80 -3.46
C LEU A 373 4.98 7.60 -2.77
N PHE A 374 5.02 7.08 -1.55
CA PHE A 374 3.87 6.88 -0.68
C PHE A 374 4.16 7.59 0.65
N GLY A 375 3.33 8.53 1.06
CA GLY A 375 3.44 9.19 2.36
C GLY A 375 3.09 8.22 3.49
N GLY A 376 1.81 8.16 3.85
CA GLY A 376 1.26 7.17 4.77
C GLY A 376 0.16 7.73 5.65
N ILE A 377 0.53 8.19 6.85
CA ILE A 377 -0.37 8.86 7.80
C ILE A 377 0.32 10.05 8.47
N GLU A 378 -0.47 11.08 8.79
CA GLU A 378 -0.04 12.45 9.09
C GLU A 378 0.42 13.21 7.82
N GLY A 379 0.89 14.46 7.95
CA GLY A 379 0.93 15.40 6.81
C GLY A 379 2.29 15.51 6.11
N ASP A 380 2.39 15.01 4.89
CA ASP A 380 3.65 14.71 4.19
C ASP A 380 4.02 15.67 3.05
N ARG A 381 5.23 15.53 2.50
CA ARG A 381 5.68 16.20 1.26
C ARG A 381 6.34 15.21 0.33
N LEU A 382 5.81 15.09 -0.86
CA LEU A 382 6.31 14.19 -1.89
C LEU A 382 6.78 15.02 -3.08
N TYR A 383 7.99 14.75 -3.54
CA TYR A 383 8.59 15.36 -4.73
C TYR A 383 8.99 14.23 -5.70
N GLY A 384 8.41 14.19 -6.90
CA GLY A 384 8.81 13.22 -7.92
C GLY A 384 10.31 13.35 -8.22
N SER A 385 10.70 14.53 -8.68
CA SER A 385 12.11 14.87 -8.88
C SER A 385 12.84 15.34 -7.60
N GLY A 386 14.08 15.85 -7.75
CA GLY A 386 14.94 16.30 -6.65
C GLY A 386 15.07 17.83 -6.49
N GLU A 387 15.49 18.28 -5.30
CA GLU A 387 15.79 19.70 -4.93
C GLU A 387 16.82 20.42 -5.85
N PHE A 388 17.37 19.76 -6.87
CA PHE A 388 18.45 20.25 -7.72
C PHE A 388 18.06 20.24 -9.20
N ALA A 389 17.76 21.43 -9.72
CA ALA A 389 17.25 21.70 -11.06
C ALA A 389 18.26 21.50 -12.22
N ASP A 390 18.84 20.30 -12.34
CA ASP A 390 19.50 19.80 -13.55
C ASP A 390 19.05 18.39 -14.01
N ALA A 391 18.02 17.83 -13.38
CA ALA A 391 17.32 16.62 -13.83
C ALA A 391 16.61 16.81 -15.19
N GLN A 392 16.35 15.69 -15.88
CA GLN A 392 15.08 15.52 -16.58
C GLN A 392 14.27 14.64 -15.63
N GLY A 393 13.16 15.12 -15.08
CA GLY A 393 12.22 14.23 -14.40
C GLY A 393 11.62 13.22 -15.38
N GLY A 394 10.90 12.25 -14.84
CA GLY A 394 10.17 11.27 -15.61
C GLY A 394 8.78 11.09 -15.01
N ASP A 395 7.99 10.24 -15.66
CA ASP A 395 6.57 10.04 -15.38
C ASP A 395 6.39 9.33 -14.02
N ASP A 396 6.17 10.10 -12.94
CA ASP A 396 6.23 9.71 -11.52
C ASP A 396 4.84 9.38 -10.92
N VAL A 397 4.80 8.70 -9.76
CA VAL A 397 3.55 8.39 -9.03
C VAL A 397 3.66 8.73 -7.54
N LEU A 398 2.77 9.59 -7.04
CA LEU A 398 2.73 10.10 -5.67
C LEU A 398 1.35 9.82 -5.04
N ASP A 399 1.31 9.20 -3.86
CA ASP A 399 0.10 8.86 -3.07
C ASP A 399 0.32 9.35 -1.63
N GLY A 400 -0.41 10.40 -1.20
CA GLY A 400 -0.26 11.04 0.11
C GLY A 400 -0.68 10.12 1.26
N GLY A 401 -1.99 9.94 1.45
CA GLY A 401 -2.55 8.93 2.35
C GLY A 401 -3.68 9.44 3.26
N GLU A 402 -3.51 9.32 4.58
CA GLU A 402 -4.35 9.98 5.59
C GLU A 402 -3.61 11.20 6.16
N GLY A 403 -3.75 12.37 5.53
CA GLY A 403 -2.77 13.44 5.67
C GLY A 403 -3.30 14.87 5.60
N ASN A 404 -2.41 15.75 5.16
CA ASN A 404 -2.62 17.18 4.93
C ASN A 404 -1.47 17.64 4.01
N ASP A 405 -1.46 17.08 2.80
CA ASP A 405 -0.23 16.72 2.10
C ASP A 405 0.17 17.73 1.01
N VAL A 406 1.44 17.66 0.59
CA VAL A 406 1.96 18.53 -0.47
C VAL A 406 2.74 17.71 -1.50
N LEU A 407 2.13 17.46 -2.65
CA LEU A 407 2.66 16.65 -3.74
C LEU A 407 3.12 17.55 -4.89
N PHE A 408 4.32 17.29 -5.40
CA PHE A 408 4.87 17.94 -6.60
C PHE A 408 5.41 16.86 -7.55
N GLY A 409 4.88 16.75 -8.77
CA GLY A 409 5.47 15.88 -9.81
C GLY A 409 6.80 16.46 -10.31
N GLN A 410 6.73 17.75 -10.69
CA GLN A 410 7.77 18.66 -11.16
C GLN A 410 8.19 18.54 -12.63
N GLY A 411 7.78 17.50 -13.36
CA GLY A 411 7.93 17.45 -14.82
C GLY A 411 8.40 16.09 -15.37
N GLY A 412 7.57 15.56 -16.25
CA GLY A 412 7.21 14.14 -16.30
C GLY A 412 5.69 14.11 -16.53
N ALA A 413 5.10 13.03 -17.02
CA ALA A 413 3.64 12.92 -17.13
C ALA A 413 3.09 12.21 -15.88
N ASP A 414 2.84 12.98 -14.83
CA ASP A 414 2.86 12.54 -13.44
C ASP A 414 1.46 12.19 -12.91
N HIS A 415 1.40 11.35 -11.87
CA HIS A 415 0.16 10.91 -11.24
C HIS A 415 0.20 11.19 -9.74
N LEU A 416 -0.55 12.20 -9.31
CA LEU A 416 -0.63 12.67 -7.93
C LEU A 416 -2.00 12.31 -7.33
N VAL A 417 -1.99 11.73 -6.13
CA VAL A 417 -3.20 11.43 -5.34
C VAL A 417 -3.00 11.96 -3.92
N GLY A 418 -3.85 12.87 -3.45
CA GLY A 418 -3.83 13.36 -2.06
C GLY A 418 -4.28 12.26 -1.10
N GLY A 419 -5.58 11.98 -1.09
CA GLY A 419 -6.18 10.85 -0.40
C GLY A 419 -7.32 11.27 0.52
N ALA A 420 -6.98 11.64 1.76
CA ALA A 420 -7.94 12.08 2.76
C ALA A 420 -7.31 13.10 3.72
N GLY A 421 -7.66 14.38 3.58
CA GLY A 421 -6.97 15.47 4.28
C GLY A 421 -7.48 16.87 3.98
N HIS A 422 -6.56 17.75 3.58
CA HIS A 422 -6.80 19.00 2.86
C HIS A 422 -5.48 19.30 2.13
N ASP A 423 -5.41 18.91 0.87
CA ASP A 423 -4.13 18.58 0.22
C ASP A 423 -3.79 19.54 -0.92
N TYR A 424 -2.50 19.62 -1.27
CA TYR A 424 -1.98 20.49 -2.33
C TYR A 424 -1.19 19.67 -3.35
N LEU A 425 -1.66 19.65 -4.59
CA LEU A 425 -1.09 18.90 -5.70
C LEU A 425 -0.68 19.90 -6.81
N GLU A 426 0.59 19.86 -7.23
CA GLU A 426 1.12 20.68 -8.33
C GLU A 426 1.86 19.77 -9.32
N GLY A 427 1.45 19.78 -10.59
CA GLY A 427 2.04 19.01 -11.68
C GLY A 427 3.45 19.48 -12.02
N ASP A 428 3.59 20.36 -13.02
CA ASP A 428 4.87 20.86 -13.54
C ASP A 428 5.50 22.01 -12.67
N ASP A 429 6.83 22.11 -12.56
CA ASP A 429 7.48 23.17 -11.73
C ASP A 429 7.42 24.57 -12.38
N VAL A 430 6.56 25.44 -11.83
CA VAL A 430 6.43 26.87 -12.14
C VAL A 430 7.76 27.66 -12.19
N GLN A 431 8.81 27.21 -11.49
CA GLN A 431 9.92 28.05 -11.06
C GLN A 431 11.24 27.96 -11.87
N LEU A 432 11.31 27.22 -12.99
CA LEU A 432 12.56 27.01 -13.77
C LEU A 432 13.03 28.19 -14.69
N GLN A 433 13.07 29.37 -14.10
CA GLN A 433 14.12 30.40 -14.26
C GLN A 433 14.64 30.77 -15.67
N VAL A 434 13.90 31.66 -16.35
CA VAL A 434 14.37 32.68 -17.33
C VAL A 434 15.61 32.30 -18.17
N GLY A 435 15.43 31.44 -19.18
CA GLY A 435 16.37 31.33 -20.30
C GLY A 435 16.71 29.91 -20.74
N GLN A 436 16.43 28.91 -19.90
CA GLN A 436 15.97 27.63 -20.41
C GLN A 436 14.53 27.83 -20.92
N VAL A 437 14.17 27.09 -21.96
CA VAL A 437 12.77 26.87 -22.35
C VAL A 437 12.61 25.36 -22.25
N TRP A 438 11.92 24.89 -21.22
CA TRP A 438 11.36 23.54 -21.25
C TRP A 438 10.26 23.51 -22.30
N THR A 439 10.12 22.36 -22.96
CA THR A 439 9.21 22.16 -24.10
C THR A 439 8.54 20.79 -24.04
N GLY A 440 8.30 20.29 -22.83
CA GLY A 440 7.07 19.54 -22.60
C GLY A 440 5.92 20.54 -22.65
N SER A 441 4.81 20.13 -23.26
CA SER A 441 3.65 19.91 -22.40
C SER A 441 3.85 18.50 -21.83
N TYR A 442 3.49 18.30 -20.57
CA TYR A 442 3.37 16.98 -19.98
C TYR A 442 1.94 16.83 -19.46
N ASP A 443 1.31 15.68 -19.70
CA ASP A 443 -0.14 15.52 -19.52
C ASP A 443 -0.37 14.83 -18.16
N ASP A 444 -0.62 15.62 -17.11
CA ASP A 444 -0.64 15.17 -15.71
C ASP A 444 -2.03 14.73 -15.22
N PHE A 445 -2.06 13.94 -14.14
CA PHE A 445 -3.29 13.50 -13.48
C PHE A 445 -3.23 13.75 -11.97
N LEU A 446 -4.16 14.57 -11.46
CA LEU A 446 -4.26 14.99 -10.07
C LEU A 446 -5.63 14.58 -9.49
N ASP A 447 -5.64 13.87 -8.35
CA ASP A 447 -6.85 13.43 -7.63
C ASP A 447 -6.75 13.83 -6.14
N GLY A 448 -7.61 14.75 -5.68
CA GLY A 448 -7.63 15.25 -4.31
C GLY A 448 -8.13 14.20 -3.32
N GLY A 449 -9.40 13.82 -3.44
CA GLY A 449 -10.02 12.72 -2.69
C GLY A 449 -11.06 13.18 -1.68
N GLU A 450 -10.81 12.98 -0.38
CA GLU A 450 -11.64 13.51 0.72
C GLU A 450 -10.99 14.74 1.39
N GLY A 451 -11.31 15.97 0.95
CA GLY A 451 -10.67 17.17 1.54
C GLY A 451 -11.40 18.52 1.36
N ASP A 452 -10.63 19.61 1.24
CA ASP A 452 -11.02 20.93 0.70
C ASP A 452 -9.72 21.36 -0.01
N ASP A 453 -9.50 20.86 -1.23
CA ASP A 453 -8.16 20.62 -1.78
C ASP A 453 -7.70 21.70 -2.77
N THR A 454 -6.45 21.61 -3.24
CA THR A 454 -5.86 22.54 -4.22
C THR A 454 -5.03 21.80 -5.25
N LEU A 455 -5.49 21.78 -6.49
CA LEU A 455 -4.88 21.08 -7.63
C LEU A 455 -4.46 22.11 -8.70
N ILE A 456 -3.22 22.00 -9.21
CA ILE A 456 -2.68 22.88 -10.26
C ILE A 456 -1.92 22.03 -11.30
N GLY A 457 -2.37 22.03 -12.56
CA GLY A 457 -1.72 21.30 -13.66
C GLY A 457 -0.45 22.00 -14.17
N ASN A 458 -0.65 23.22 -14.70
CA ASN A 458 0.31 24.21 -15.24
C ASN A 458 0.48 24.21 -16.76
N VAL A 459 1.02 23.14 -17.38
CA VAL A 459 1.40 23.14 -18.80
C VAL A 459 1.25 21.73 -19.42
N GLY A 460 0.01 21.26 -19.54
CA GLY A 460 -0.30 19.94 -20.09
C GLY A 460 -1.47 19.88 -21.06
N GLU A 461 -2.03 18.69 -21.21
CA GLU A 461 -3.46 18.45 -21.49
C GLU A 461 -3.95 17.72 -20.22
N ASP A 462 -4.14 18.47 -19.13
CA ASP A 462 -4.14 17.97 -17.75
C ASP A 462 -5.52 17.48 -17.26
N VAL A 463 -5.53 16.55 -16.28
CA VAL A 463 -6.76 16.03 -15.66
C VAL A 463 -6.77 16.30 -14.16
N LEU A 464 -7.72 17.12 -13.70
CA LEU A 464 -7.84 17.55 -12.30
C LEU A 464 -9.17 17.07 -11.70
N LEU A 465 -9.10 16.28 -10.63
CA LEU A 465 -10.25 15.73 -9.89
C LEU A 465 -10.21 16.22 -8.43
N GLY A 466 -11.18 17.05 -8.01
CA GLY A 466 -11.32 17.48 -6.61
C GLY A 466 -11.80 16.34 -5.72
N GLY A 467 -13.11 16.11 -5.68
CA GLY A 467 -13.72 14.91 -5.12
C GLY A 467 -14.81 15.19 -4.11
N ALA A 468 -14.45 15.28 -2.83
CA ALA A 468 -15.41 15.28 -1.73
C ALA A 468 -15.24 16.44 -0.73
N GLY A 469 -15.07 17.66 -1.26
CA GLY A 469 -15.20 18.88 -0.47
C GLY A 469 -15.36 20.14 -1.29
N ARG A 470 -14.52 21.15 -1.02
CA ARG A 470 -14.67 22.49 -1.61
C ARG A 470 -13.36 22.93 -2.21
N ASP A 471 -13.15 22.47 -3.43
CA ASP A 471 -11.83 22.31 -4.00
C ASP A 471 -11.48 23.48 -4.93
N TYR A 472 -10.17 23.69 -5.14
CA TYR A 472 -9.63 24.68 -6.06
C TYR A 472 -8.81 23.96 -7.14
N LEU A 473 -9.28 24.02 -8.39
CA LEU A 473 -8.65 23.39 -9.55
C LEU A 473 -8.21 24.50 -10.53
N GLN A 474 -6.99 24.39 -11.07
CA GLN A 474 -6.43 25.34 -12.03
C GLN A 474 -5.58 24.59 -13.09
N GLY A 475 -6.03 24.58 -14.35
CA GLY A 475 -5.27 23.96 -15.46
C GLY A 475 -4.10 24.82 -15.94
N ASP A 476 -4.34 26.13 -16.06
CA ASP A 476 -3.48 27.20 -16.59
C ASP A 476 -3.22 27.18 -18.11
N ASN A 477 -2.73 26.09 -18.72
CA ASN A 477 -2.20 26.22 -20.10
C ASN A 477 -2.23 24.95 -20.99
N GLY A 478 -3.43 24.38 -21.20
CA GLY A 478 -3.67 23.25 -22.10
C GLY A 478 -5.06 23.19 -22.75
N ASP A 479 -5.44 22.01 -23.23
CA ASP A 479 -6.84 21.63 -23.46
C ASP A 479 -7.26 20.76 -22.24
N ASP A 480 -7.59 21.37 -21.08
CA ASP A 480 -7.62 20.69 -19.77
C ASP A 480 -9.01 20.12 -19.35
N GLU A 481 -9.04 19.06 -18.51
CA GLU A 481 -10.27 18.40 -18.01
C GLU A 481 -10.40 18.47 -16.47
N GLY A 482 -11.31 19.32 -15.97
CA GLY A 482 -11.49 19.58 -14.52
C GLY A 482 -12.85 19.14 -13.95
N HIS A 483 -12.85 18.42 -12.81
CA HIS A 483 -14.07 17.94 -12.13
C HIS A 483 -14.03 18.21 -10.61
N GLY A 484 -14.95 19.01 -10.07
CA GLY A 484 -15.09 19.21 -8.60
C GLY A 484 -15.80 18.05 -7.89
N PHE A 485 -16.76 17.43 -8.58
CA PHE A 485 -17.69 16.39 -8.11
C PHE A 485 -18.69 16.83 -7.04
N SER A 486 -18.26 17.32 -5.86
CA SER A 486 -19.19 17.58 -4.76
C SER A 486 -18.71 18.49 -3.61
N ALA A 487 -18.91 19.80 -3.72
CA ALA A 487 -19.82 20.57 -2.84
C ALA A 487 -19.90 22.06 -3.19
N ASN A 488 -18.78 22.78 -3.31
CA ASN A 488 -18.77 24.22 -3.54
C ASN A 488 -17.40 24.67 -4.09
N ASP A 489 -17.21 24.41 -5.38
CA ASP A 489 -15.88 24.28 -5.97
C ASP A 489 -15.49 25.49 -6.84
N TYR A 490 -14.19 25.64 -7.09
CA TYR A 490 -13.64 26.67 -7.97
C TYR A 490 -12.75 26.01 -9.03
N LEU A 491 -13.12 26.14 -10.30
CA LEU A 491 -12.40 25.61 -11.46
C LEU A 491 -12.01 26.78 -12.38
N ASP A 492 -10.72 26.99 -12.59
CA ASP A 492 -10.15 27.83 -13.66
C ASP A 492 -9.51 26.90 -14.71
N GLY A 493 -9.88 27.05 -15.98
CA GLY A 493 -9.20 26.40 -17.11
C GLY A 493 -7.89 27.11 -17.40
N GLY A 494 -7.82 27.90 -18.47
CA GLY A 494 -6.86 29.01 -18.58
C GLY A 494 -6.63 29.57 -19.99
N ASP A 495 -5.70 28.96 -20.70
CA ASP A 495 -5.28 29.30 -22.07
C ASP A 495 -5.21 28.02 -22.94
N ASP A 496 -5.91 28.05 -24.08
CA ASP A 496 -6.31 26.89 -24.92
C ASP A 496 -7.63 26.24 -24.42
N ALA A 497 -8.09 25.05 -24.85
CA ALA A 497 -9.53 24.72 -24.92
C ALA A 497 -10.09 23.65 -23.94
N ASP A 498 -10.77 24.10 -22.89
CA ASP A 498 -11.04 23.32 -21.66
C ASP A 498 -12.43 22.62 -21.57
N GLU A 499 -12.53 21.57 -20.75
CA GLU A 499 -13.80 20.97 -20.28
C GLU A 499 -13.89 20.96 -18.74
N LEU A 500 -14.76 21.80 -18.17
CA LEU A 500 -14.90 22.00 -16.72
C LEU A 500 -16.28 21.57 -16.20
N ARG A 501 -16.29 20.89 -15.05
CA ARG A 501 -17.46 20.25 -14.46
C ARG A 501 -17.51 20.51 -12.94
N GLY A 502 -18.49 21.29 -12.47
CA GLY A 502 -18.70 21.51 -11.02
C GLY A 502 -19.11 20.21 -10.34
N GLY A 503 -20.37 19.81 -10.56
CA GLY A 503 -20.83 18.44 -10.30
C GLY A 503 -22.15 18.37 -9.54
N ALA A 504 -22.13 18.83 -8.29
CA ALA A 504 -23.23 18.76 -7.33
C ALA A 504 -23.05 19.78 -6.20
N GLY A 505 -23.35 21.07 -6.47
CA GLY A 505 -22.91 22.12 -5.56
C GLY A 505 -23.46 23.52 -5.80
N SER A 506 -22.58 24.51 -5.73
CA SER A 506 -22.87 25.91 -6.03
C SER A 506 -21.52 26.52 -6.40
N ASP A 507 -21.13 26.30 -7.64
CA ASP A 507 -19.74 26.22 -8.06
C ASP A 507 -19.35 27.43 -8.94
N VAL A 508 -18.05 27.65 -9.10
CA VAL A 508 -17.49 28.73 -9.91
C VAL A 508 -16.60 28.12 -10.98
N LEU A 509 -16.99 28.25 -12.24
CA LEU A 509 -16.26 27.73 -13.40
C LEU A 509 -15.85 28.89 -14.30
N ILE A 510 -14.58 28.94 -14.69
CA ILE A 510 -14.01 29.94 -15.59
C ILE A 510 -13.25 29.20 -16.69
N GLY A 511 -13.61 29.40 -17.96
CA GLY A 511 -12.86 28.84 -19.09
C GLY A 511 -11.53 29.59 -19.27
N GLY A 512 -11.61 30.79 -19.84
CA GLY A 512 -10.50 31.74 -19.92
C GLY A 512 -10.26 32.20 -21.35
N LYS A 513 -9.45 31.46 -22.11
CA LYS A 513 -9.16 31.72 -23.53
C LYS A 513 -9.07 30.46 -24.39
N GLY A 514 -10.21 29.83 -24.67
CA GLY A 514 -10.25 28.71 -25.61
C GLY A 514 -11.44 28.68 -26.54
N SER A 515 -12.32 27.70 -26.31
CA SER A 515 -13.63 27.48 -26.92
C SER A 515 -14.37 26.46 -26.06
N ASP A 516 -14.73 26.89 -24.86
CA ASP A 516 -14.65 26.05 -23.66
C ASP A 516 -15.99 25.39 -23.31
N THR A 517 -15.96 24.22 -22.66
CA THR A 517 -17.17 23.48 -22.28
C THR A 517 -17.33 23.47 -20.76
N LEU A 518 -18.18 24.36 -20.24
CA LEU A 518 -18.44 24.51 -18.82
C LEU A 518 -19.81 23.90 -18.46
N ILE A 519 -19.84 23.05 -17.43
CA ILE A 519 -21.04 22.39 -16.92
C ILE A 519 -21.08 22.56 -15.40
N GLY A 520 -22.14 23.19 -14.90
CA GLY A 520 -22.43 23.26 -13.45
C GLY A 520 -22.80 21.89 -12.89
N ASP A 521 -24.10 21.64 -12.71
CA ASP A 521 -24.58 20.30 -12.34
C ASP A 521 -24.49 19.28 -13.48
N THR A 522 -24.25 18.02 -13.12
CA THR A 522 -24.42 16.91 -14.07
C THR A 522 -25.88 16.79 -14.56
N PRO A 523 -26.16 16.61 -15.87
CA PRO A 523 -27.53 16.46 -16.39
C PRO A 523 -28.24 15.21 -15.83
N SER A 524 -28.97 15.41 -14.72
CA SER A 524 -29.40 14.38 -13.76
C SER A 524 -29.80 13.03 -14.38
N ALA A 525 -29.13 11.96 -13.94
CA ALA A 525 -29.19 10.60 -14.47
C ALA A 525 -30.53 9.88 -14.25
N VAL A 526 -31.61 10.40 -14.86
CA VAL A 526 -32.96 9.84 -14.91
C VAL A 526 -33.55 9.52 -13.52
N GLY A 527 -33.31 10.40 -12.54
CA GLY A 527 -34.00 10.37 -11.25
C GLY A 527 -33.18 10.71 -10.01
N GLY A 528 -32.17 11.59 -10.10
CA GLY A 528 -31.57 12.23 -8.93
C GLY A 528 -32.58 13.11 -8.17
N ASP A 529 -32.23 13.54 -6.96
CA ASP A 529 -33.05 14.45 -6.17
C ASP A 529 -32.76 15.90 -6.60
N PRO A 530 -33.77 16.80 -6.73
CA PRO A 530 -33.55 18.25 -6.87
C PRO A 530 -32.97 18.93 -5.61
N ALA A 531 -32.10 18.21 -4.90
CA ALA A 531 -31.27 18.64 -3.78
C ALA A 531 -29.78 18.27 -4.02
N ASP A 532 -29.48 17.58 -5.12
CA ASP A 532 -28.14 17.20 -5.56
C ASP A 532 -27.49 18.26 -6.47
N GLY A 533 -28.11 19.43 -6.63
CA GLY A 533 -27.60 20.56 -7.43
C GLY A 533 -27.97 21.92 -6.83
N GLY A 534 -27.36 22.98 -7.34
CA GLY A 534 -27.48 24.33 -6.79
C GLY A 534 -27.02 25.42 -7.75
N ALA A 535 -26.76 26.63 -7.23
CA ALA A 535 -26.72 27.85 -8.03
C ALA A 535 -25.28 28.21 -8.46
N ASP A 536 -24.98 28.04 -9.74
CA ASP A 536 -23.62 28.08 -10.27
C ASP A 536 -23.26 29.42 -10.94
N SER A 537 -21.96 29.63 -11.14
CA SER A 537 -21.38 30.84 -11.75
C SER A 537 -20.35 30.47 -12.82
N LEU A 538 -20.78 30.43 -14.08
CA LEU A 538 -19.97 30.07 -15.25
C LEU A 538 -19.59 31.33 -16.05
N ASP A 539 -18.31 31.50 -16.40
CA ASP A 539 -17.78 32.58 -17.26
C ASP A 539 -16.88 31.95 -18.34
N GLY A 540 -17.25 32.05 -19.62
CA GLY A 540 -16.51 31.46 -20.75
C GLY A 540 -15.19 32.21 -21.01
N GLY A 541 -15.28 33.42 -21.58
CA GLY A 541 -14.16 34.34 -21.71
C GLY A 541 -13.87 34.78 -23.16
N GLU A 542 -12.74 34.35 -23.72
CA GLU A 542 -12.32 34.63 -25.11
C GLU A 542 -12.43 33.41 -26.07
N GLY A 543 -13.54 32.66 -26.11
CA GLY A 543 -13.73 31.53 -27.04
C GLY A 543 -15.04 31.53 -27.85
N ASP A 544 -15.40 30.43 -28.53
CA ASP A 544 -16.74 30.20 -29.12
C ASP A 544 -17.49 29.20 -28.20
N ASP A 545 -17.90 29.66 -27.01
CA ASP A 545 -18.01 28.80 -25.81
C ASP A 545 -19.35 28.03 -25.65
N LEU A 546 -19.36 27.03 -24.76
CA LEU A 546 -20.49 26.13 -24.51
C LEU A 546 -20.75 25.94 -23.01
N LEU A 547 -21.71 26.70 -22.47
CA LEU A 547 -22.06 26.73 -21.05
C LEU A 547 -23.40 26.04 -20.77
N TYR A 548 -23.41 25.15 -19.78
CA TYR A 548 -24.61 24.55 -19.19
C TYR A 548 -24.64 24.87 -17.69
N GLY A 549 -25.73 25.47 -17.20
CA GLY A 549 -26.01 25.56 -15.75
C GLY A 549 -26.40 24.19 -15.23
N GLY A 550 -27.63 24.03 -14.75
CA GLY A 550 -28.13 22.70 -14.43
C GLY A 550 -29.46 22.69 -13.71
N VAL A 551 -29.39 22.56 -12.39
CA VAL A 551 -30.54 22.44 -11.48
C VAL A 551 -30.46 23.56 -10.42
N GLY A 552 -30.15 24.78 -10.87
CA GLY A 552 -29.88 25.94 -10.03
C GLY A 552 -30.50 27.27 -10.43
N ASP A 553 -30.35 28.28 -9.57
CA ASP A 553 -30.67 29.68 -9.88
C ASP A 553 -29.42 30.35 -10.51
N ASP A 554 -29.04 29.89 -11.72
CA ASP A 554 -27.66 29.99 -12.24
C ASP A 554 -27.27 31.34 -12.87
N VAL A 555 -25.96 31.60 -12.96
CA VAL A 555 -25.36 32.75 -13.66
C VAL A 555 -24.38 32.27 -14.72
N LEU A 556 -24.68 32.52 -16.00
CA LEU A 556 -23.84 32.13 -17.14
C LEU A 556 -23.43 33.39 -17.91
N ALA A 557 -22.14 33.55 -18.18
CA ALA A 557 -21.57 34.56 -19.06
C ALA A 557 -20.78 33.89 -20.19
N GLY A 558 -21.10 34.21 -21.45
CA GLY A 558 -20.34 33.74 -22.61
C GLY A 558 -19.01 34.49 -22.68
N GLY A 559 -19.03 35.71 -23.22
CA GLY A 559 -17.92 36.64 -23.10
C GLY A 559 -17.68 37.39 -24.40
N THR A 560 -16.82 36.83 -25.26
CA THR A 560 -16.52 37.39 -26.59
C THR A 560 -16.44 36.29 -27.64
N ASN A 561 -17.02 36.56 -28.82
CA ASN A 561 -17.37 35.61 -29.89
C ASN A 561 -18.77 34.95 -29.73
N ASN A 562 -19.00 33.69 -30.12
CA ASN A 562 -20.33 33.22 -30.58
C ASN A 562 -20.93 32.08 -29.73
N ASP A 563 -21.19 32.39 -28.48
CA ASP A 563 -21.35 31.41 -27.40
C ASP A 563 -22.73 30.73 -27.36
N GLN A 564 -22.81 29.61 -26.64
CA GLN A 564 -24.02 28.81 -26.44
C GLN A 564 -24.28 28.58 -24.94
N LEU A 565 -25.28 29.27 -24.39
CA LEU A 565 -25.62 29.24 -22.96
C LEU A 565 -26.96 28.54 -22.74
N TYR A 566 -26.97 27.54 -21.86
CA TYR A 566 -28.14 26.73 -21.51
C TYR A 566 -28.33 26.66 -19.97
N GLY A 567 -29.21 27.48 -19.40
CA GLY A 567 -29.43 27.51 -17.94
C GLY A 567 -30.15 26.28 -17.39
N GLN A 568 -31.12 25.75 -18.15
CA GLN A 568 -31.90 24.53 -17.86
C GLN A 568 -33.06 24.67 -16.85
N ASP A 569 -32.88 24.37 -15.55
CA ASP A 569 -33.99 24.00 -14.64
C ASP A 569 -34.17 24.90 -13.37
N GLY A 570 -33.95 26.23 -13.44
CA GLY A 570 -34.21 27.14 -12.30
C GLY A 570 -34.64 28.60 -12.60
N HIS A 571 -33.87 29.61 -12.15
CA HIS A 571 -34.15 31.05 -12.29
C HIS A 571 -32.96 31.85 -12.84
N ASP A 572 -32.52 31.44 -14.02
CA ASP A 572 -31.18 31.70 -14.56
C ASP A 572 -30.96 33.14 -15.07
N ALA A 573 -29.70 33.57 -15.10
CA ALA A 573 -29.22 34.82 -15.69
C ALA A 573 -28.11 34.57 -16.72
N LEU A 574 -28.46 34.66 -18.01
CA LEU A 574 -27.58 34.37 -19.14
C LEU A 574 -27.18 35.67 -19.85
N TYR A 575 -25.87 35.90 -19.94
CA TYR A 575 -25.24 37.07 -20.54
C TYR A 575 -24.36 36.65 -21.72
N GLY A 576 -24.76 36.96 -22.95
CA GLY A 576 -24.00 36.55 -24.15
C GLY A 576 -22.68 37.30 -24.30
N GLY A 577 -22.72 38.64 -24.40
CA GLY A 577 -21.51 39.47 -24.46
C GLY A 577 -21.24 40.10 -25.83
N GLU A 578 -20.07 39.83 -26.43
CA GLU A 578 -19.66 40.39 -27.74
C GLU A 578 -19.68 39.39 -28.92
N GLY A 579 -20.84 38.82 -29.28
CA GLY A 579 -21.00 38.26 -30.63
C GLY A 579 -22.41 37.82 -31.06
N ASN A 580 -22.55 36.59 -31.57
CA ASN A 580 -23.78 36.07 -32.21
C ASN A 580 -24.42 34.94 -31.40
N ASP A 581 -24.51 35.20 -30.10
CA ASP A 581 -24.76 34.28 -29.00
C ASP A 581 -26.17 33.60 -29.00
N THR A 582 -26.20 32.35 -28.53
CA THR A 582 -27.39 31.49 -28.44
C THR A 582 -27.71 31.20 -26.97
N LEU A 583 -28.78 31.80 -26.45
CA LEU A 583 -29.20 31.69 -25.05
C LEU A 583 -30.51 30.89 -24.92
N SER A 584 -30.60 29.99 -23.95
CA SER A 584 -31.81 29.27 -23.57
C SER A 584 -31.88 29.09 -22.05
N GLY A 585 -33.00 29.45 -21.42
CA GLY A 585 -33.36 28.97 -20.07
C GLY A 585 -33.92 27.55 -20.17
N ASP A 586 -35.24 27.41 -20.01
CA ASP A 586 -36.02 26.14 -20.11
C ASP A 586 -35.47 25.06 -21.08
N LEU A 587 -35.30 23.85 -20.55
CA LEU A 587 -34.95 22.62 -21.27
C LEU A 587 -36.06 22.17 -22.27
N ARG A 588 -35.67 21.58 -23.43
CA ARG A 588 -36.58 20.87 -24.35
C ARG A 588 -35.93 19.63 -24.99
N ILE A 589 -36.36 18.39 -24.71
CA ILE A 589 -35.93 17.17 -25.45
C ILE A 589 -37.09 16.15 -25.68
N SER A 590 -37.05 15.40 -26.81
CA SER A 590 -37.86 14.21 -27.15
C SER A 590 -37.20 13.42 -28.27
N ALA A 591 -37.34 12.10 -28.18
CA ALA A 591 -36.85 11.15 -29.16
C ALA A 591 -37.91 10.66 -30.18
N GLN A 592 -39.14 11.21 -30.21
CA GLN A 592 -40.20 10.65 -31.09
C GLN A 592 -40.01 10.95 -32.59
N THR A 593 -39.24 11.99 -32.96
CA THR A 593 -38.80 12.23 -34.35
C THR A 593 -37.37 12.76 -34.48
N GLY A 594 -36.58 12.76 -33.39
CA GLY A 594 -35.37 13.61 -33.30
C GLY A 594 -35.72 15.10 -33.24
N ALA A 595 -36.79 15.44 -32.50
CA ALA A 595 -37.27 16.79 -32.25
C ALA A 595 -38.17 16.79 -31.00
N TYR A 596 -38.16 17.89 -30.25
CA TYR A 596 -38.26 17.88 -28.78
C TYR A 596 -39.67 17.90 -28.14
N ASP A 597 -39.82 17.36 -26.91
CA ASP A 597 -41.08 17.31 -26.12
C ASP A 597 -41.10 18.41 -25.08
N THR A 598 -42.31 18.83 -24.80
CA THR A 598 -42.65 20.00 -23.99
C THR A 598 -44.04 19.84 -23.36
N THR A 599 -44.54 18.60 -23.26
CA THR A 599 -45.98 18.35 -23.08
C THR A 599 -46.43 18.17 -21.63
N GLU A 600 -45.58 17.71 -20.70
CA GLU A 600 -45.94 17.66 -19.26
C GLU A 600 -44.75 17.69 -18.27
N HIS A 601 -43.89 18.72 -18.33
CA HIS A 601 -43.20 19.19 -17.12
C HIS A 601 -43.93 20.44 -16.60
N ARG A 602 -44.48 20.32 -15.38
CA ARG A 602 -44.97 21.45 -14.58
C ARG A 602 -44.06 21.54 -13.35
N GLY A 603 -42.78 21.81 -13.62
CA GLY A 603 -41.65 21.82 -12.69
C GLY A 603 -40.68 22.88 -13.18
N ALA A 604 -39.81 22.50 -14.13
CA ALA A 604 -39.10 23.38 -15.06
C ALA A 604 -39.94 24.61 -15.45
N GLY A 605 -39.41 25.81 -15.19
CA GLY A 605 -40.09 27.07 -15.49
C GLY A 605 -39.66 28.24 -14.61
N GLY A 606 -38.67 28.98 -15.10
CA GLY A 606 -38.15 30.18 -14.43
C GLY A 606 -38.82 31.51 -14.80
N ASN A 607 -38.09 32.60 -14.59
CA ASN A 607 -38.37 33.94 -15.13
C ASN A 607 -37.04 34.58 -15.60
N ASP A 608 -36.37 33.83 -16.45
CA ASP A 608 -34.94 33.89 -16.76
C ASP A 608 -34.56 35.23 -17.43
N VAL A 609 -33.33 35.68 -17.16
CA VAL A 609 -32.79 36.95 -17.65
C VAL A 609 -31.84 36.66 -18.79
N LEU A 610 -32.32 36.81 -20.04
CA LEU A 610 -31.51 36.62 -21.25
C LEU A 610 -31.06 37.98 -21.81
N ASP A 611 -29.76 38.29 -21.80
CA ASP A 611 -29.18 39.48 -22.43
C ASP A 611 -28.12 39.10 -23.49
N GLY A 612 -28.58 38.97 -24.74
CA GLY A 612 -27.75 38.66 -25.92
C GLY A 612 -26.93 39.84 -26.47
N GLY A 613 -26.41 40.67 -25.57
CA GLY A 613 -25.20 41.47 -25.78
C GLY A 613 -25.19 42.48 -26.94
N ALA A 614 -23.99 42.68 -27.49
CA ALA A 614 -23.68 43.74 -28.44
C ALA A 614 -23.92 43.35 -29.92
N GLY A 615 -23.84 42.06 -30.27
CA GLY A 615 -24.08 41.58 -31.64
C GLY A 615 -25.52 41.11 -31.90
N GLY A 616 -26.20 40.57 -30.88
CA GLY A 616 -27.66 40.41 -30.83
C GLY A 616 -28.16 38.97 -30.93
N GLY A 617 -28.18 38.28 -29.79
CA GLY A 617 -28.59 36.88 -29.66
C GLY A 617 -30.07 36.55 -29.94
N SER A 618 -30.38 35.25 -29.99
CA SER A 618 -31.69 34.70 -30.41
C SER A 618 -32.40 33.84 -29.34
N GLY A 619 -32.58 34.39 -28.13
CA GLY A 619 -33.29 33.73 -27.01
C GLY A 619 -34.74 33.29 -27.30
N ARG A 620 -35.29 32.39 -26.46
CA ARG A 620 -36.55 31.66 -26.75
C ARG A 620 -37.43 31.31 -25.56
#